data_AF-A0A955HT66-F1
#
_entry.id   AF-A0A955HT66-F1
#
_cell.length_a   1.000
_cell.length_b   1.000
_cell.length_c   1.000
_cell.angle_alpha   90.00
_cell.angle_beta   90.00
_cell.angle_gamma   90.00
#
_symmetry.space_group_name_H-M   'P 1'
#
loop_
_entity.id
_entity.type
_entity.pdbx_description
1 polymer ?
#
loop_
_entity_poly.entity_id
_entity_poly.type
_entity_poly.pdbx_seq_one_letter_code
_entity_poly.pdbx_strand_id
1 'polypeptide(L)' 'MEKAVLLKVKDGQWENWKAWCAELGTSLRAEAVLTLEEERVIQELTLGFNVDDKHYIVGFMDGECLPANMNREI' A
#
# COMPACT_ATOMS: atom_id res chain seq x y z
N MET A 1 -12.95 -7.82 -10.10
CA MET A 1 -12.97 -7.73 -8.63
C MET A 1 -11.75 -8.48 -8.13
N GLU A 2 -10.65 -7.77 -8.12
CA GLU A 2 -9.33 -8.34 -7.89
C GLU A 2 -9.10 -8.57 -6.40
N LYS A 3 -8.20 -9.52 -6.12
CA LYS A 3 -8.06 -10.22 -4.85
C LYS A 3 -7.72 -9.24 -3.72
N ALA A 4 -8.55 -9.22 -2.67
CA ALA A 4 -8.16 -8.60 -1.41
C ALA A 4 -6.96 -9.34 -0.83
N VAL A 5 -5.91 -8.61 -0.46
CA VAL A 5 -4.73 -9.18 0.20
C VAL A 5 -4.76 -8.82 1.67
N LEU A 6 -4.72 -9.84 2.53
CA LEU A 6 -4.60 -9.67 3.98
C LEU A 6 -3.15 -9.92 4.39
N LEU A 7 -2.53 -8.93 5.02
CA LEU A 7 -1.16 -9.00 5.50
C LEU A 7 -1.12 -8.73 6.99
N LYS A 8 -0.36 -9.55 7.73
CA LYS A 8 0.01 -9.22 9.11
C LYS A 8 1.13 -8.19 9.07
N VAL A 9 0.98 -7.09 9.80
CA VAL A 9 2.07 -6.13 9.99
C VAL A 9 3.13 -6.77 10.87
N LYS A 10 4.40 -6.62 10.48
CA LYS A 10 5.52 -7.11 11.29
C LYS A 10 5.51 -6.43 12.67
N ASP A 11 5.83 -7.20 13.70
CA ASP A 11 5.81 -6.72 15.08
C ASP A 11 6.71 -5.47 15.24
N GLY A 12 6.20 -4.44 15.92
CA GLY A 12 6.87 -3.15 16.09
C GLY A 12 6.86 -2.23 14.86
N GLN A 13 6.27 -2.61 13.73
CA GLN A 13 6.26 -1.79 12.50
C GLN A 13 4.95 -1.01 12.29
N TRP A 14 4.00 -1.08 13.21
CA TRP A 14 2.70 -0.43 13.05
C TRP A 14 2.78 1.09 12.90
N GLU A 15 3.58 1.74 13.74
CA GLU A 15 3.77 3.20 13.67
C GLU A 15 4.48 3.61 12.37
N ASN A 16 5.46 2.82 11.92
CA ASN A 16 6.15 3.05 10.65
C ASN A 16 5.20 2.94 9.47
N TRP A 17 4.32 1.93 9.46
CA TRP A 17 3.31 1.77 8.41
C TRP A 17 2.36 2.98 8.36
N LYS A 18 1.85 3.43 9.52
CA LYS A 18 0.98 4.62 9.58
C LYS A 18 1.69 5.89 9.09
N ALA A 19 2.94 6.08 9.51
CA ALA A 19 3.75 7.22 9.07
C ALA A 19 3.96 7.20 7.56
N TRP A 20 4.25 6.03 6.99
CA TRP A 20 4.41 5.85 5.54
C TRP A 20 3.14 6.17 4.77
N CYS A 21 1.97 5.68 5.22
CA CYS A 21 0.69 6.03 4.60
C CYS A 21 0.40 7.53 4.66
N ALA A 22 0.76 8.20 5.76
CA ALA A 22 0.62 9.65 5.87
C ALA A 22 1.55 10.38 4.89
N GLU A 23 2.79 9.93 4.73
CA GLU A 23 3.76 10.53 3.81
C GLU A 23 3.33 10.36 2.34
N LEU A 24 2.92 9.16 1.93
CA LEU A 24 2.34 8.89 0.61
C LEU A 24 1.06 9.70 0.35
N GLY A 25 0.24 9.93 1.38
CA GLY A 25 -0.97 10.74 1.26
C GLY A 25 -0.73 12.24 1.16
N THR A 26 0.48 12.70 1.51
CA THR A 26 0.83 14.12 1.62
C THR A 26 2.04 14.47 0.75
N SER A 27 3.25 14.41 1.30
CA SER A 27 4.49 14.87 0.66
C SER A 27 4.85 14.06 -0.59
N LEU A 28 4.56 12.76 -0.60
CA LEU A 28 4.90 11.84 -1.70
C LEU A 28 3.70 11.48 -2.58
N ARG A 29 2.63 12.28 -2.55
CA ARG A 29 1.39 11.97 -3.28
C ARG A 29 1.59 11.90 -4.78
N ALA A 30 2.46 12.75 -5.34
CA ALA A 30 2.72 12.75 -6.76
C ALA A 30 3.47 11.48 -7.19
N GLU A 31 4.51 11.09 -6.46
CA GLU A 31 5.23 9.84 -6.69
C GLU A 31 4.30 8.63 -6.53
N ALA A 32 3.47 8.60 -5.49
CA ALA A 32 2.52 7.51 -5.26
C ALA A 32 1.56 7.31 -6.44
N VAL A 33 1.00 8.41 -6.98
CA VAL A 33 0.10 8.33 -8.15
C VAL A 33 0.85 7.86 -9.40
N LEU A 34 2.06 8.36 -9.63
CA LEU A 34 2.91 7.92 -10.76
C LEU A 34 3.19 6.42 -10.71
N THR A 35 3.52 5.87 -9.55
CA THR A 35 3.74 4.43 -9.38
C THR A 35 2.49 3.63 -9.72
N LEU A 36 1.31 4.06 -9.24
CA LEU A 36 0.05 3.40 -9.57
C LEU A 36 -0.25 3.43 -11.07
N GLU A 37 0.00 4.55 -11.75
CA GLU A 37 -0.18 4.68 -13.20
C GLU A 37 0.76 3.76 -13.99
N GLU A 38 2.02 3.66 -13.57
CA GLU A 38 3.03 2.78 -14.18
C GLU A 38 2.67 1.30 -14.03
N GLU A 39 2.13 0.94 -12.87
CA GLU A 39 1.62 -0.40 -12.57
C GLU A 39 0.25 -0.68 -13.19
N ARG A 40 -0.33 0.30 -13.91
CA ARG A 40 -1.67 0.24 -14.50
C ARG A 40 -2.74 -0.11 -13.46
N VAL A 41 -2.58 0.43 -12.26
CA VAL A 41 -3.57 0.39 -11.18
C VAL A 41 -4.51 1.57 -11.36
N ILE A 42 -5.80 1.28 -11.51
CA ILE A 42 -6.86 2.28 -11.66
C ILE A 42 -7.28 2.81 -10.28
N GLN A 43 -7.35 1.91 -9.30
CA GLN A 43 -7.74 2.25 -7.94
C GLN A 43 -7.01 1.36 -6.94
N GLU A 44 -6.53 1.95 -5.85
CA GLU A 44 -6.01 1.25 -4.69
C GLU A 44 -6.71 1.75 -3.41
N LEU A 45 -6.95 0.83 -2.48
CA LEU A 45 -7.36 1.13 -1.11
C LEU A 45 -6.65 0.18 -0.14
N THR A 46 -6.01 0.74 0.89
CA THR A 46 -5.48 -0.04 2.02
C THR A 46 -6.13 0.39 3.33
N LEU A 47 -6.47 -0.58 4.17
CA LEU A 47 -7.10 -0.38 5.47
C LEU A 47 -6.32 -1.15 6.54
N GLY A 48 -5.88 -0.44 7.58
CA GLY A 48 -5.22 -1.03 8.73
C GLY A 48 -6.19 -1.28 9.89
N PHE A 49 -6.08 -2.42 10.57
CA PHE A 49 -6.95 -2.79 11.70
C PHE A 49 -6.22 -3.67 12.73
N ASN A 50 -6.81 -3.77 13.93
CA ASN A 50 -6.24 -4.50 15.07
C ASN A 50 -7.14 -5.66 15.50
N VAL A 51 -6.54 -6.81 15.81
CA VAL A 51 -7.21 -7.97 16.40
C VAL A 51 -6.27 -8.59 17.44
N ASP A 52 -6.71 -8.74 18.69
CA ASP A 52 -5.94 -9.34 19.79
C ASP A 52 -4.47 -8.84 19.88
N ASP A 53 -4.31 -7.52 19.97
CA ASP A 53 -3.01 -6.81 20.01
C ASP A 53 -2.09 -7.04 18.80
N LYS A 54 -2.62 -7.59 17.71
CA LYS A 54 -1.92 -7.75 16.43
C LYS A 54 -2.49 -6.80 15.40
N HIS A 55 -1.59 -6.30 14.55
CA HIS A 55 -1.91 -5.34 13.49
C HIS A 55 -1.97 -6.04 12.13
N TYR A 56 -2.98 -5.69 11.35
CA TYR A 56 -3.25 -6.24 10.03
C TYR A 56 -3.57 -5.14 9.03
N ILE A 57 -3.30 -5.43 7.76
CA ILE A 57 -3.65 -4.59 6.62
C ILE A 57 -4.47 -5.42 5.65
N VAL A 58 -5.58 -4.88 5.18
CA VAL A 58 -6.27 -5.37 3.99
C VAL A 58 -6.09 -4.37 2.85
N GLY A 59 -5.62 -4.86 1.71
CA GLY A 59 -5.43 -4.08 0.49
C GLY A 59 -6.35 -4.54 -0.62
N PHE A 60 -6.89 -3.58 -1.36
CA PHE A 60 -7.67 -3.76 -2.58
C PHE A 60 -7.00 -2.97 -3.69
N MET A 61 -6.84 -3.61 -4.84
CA MET A 61 -6.40 -2.96 -6.06
C MET A 61 -7.37 -3.34 -7.18
N ASP A 62 -7.51 -2.47 -8.16
CA ASP A 62 -8.23 -2.74 -9.40
C ASP A 62 -7.40 -2.19 -10.56
N GLY A 63 -7.14 -3.00 -11.58
CA GLY A 63 -6.37 -2.60 -12.75
C GLY A 63 -5.77 -3.79 -13.48
N GLU A 64 -4.70 -3.57 -14.24
CA GLU A 64 -3.87 -4.67 -14.77
C GLU A 64 -2.86 -5.15 -13.71
N CYS A 65 -2.53 -4.28 -12.74
CA CYS A 65 -1.68 -4.57 -11.59
C CYS A 65 -0.34 -5.20 -12.00
N LEU A 66 0.38 -4.51 -12.90
CA LEU A 66 1.70 -4.92 -13.33
C LEU A 66 2.68 -4.96 -12.15
N PRO A 67 3.70 -5.82 -12.17
CA PRO A 67 4.73 -5.81 -11.14
C PRO A 67 5.43 -4.46 -11.06
N ALA A 68 5.75 -4.02 -9.84
CA ALA A 68 6.52 -2.81 -9.59
C ALA A 68 7.82 -2.78 -10.42
N ASN A 69 8.16 -1.61 -10.96
CA ASN A 69 9.39 -1.43 -11.72
C ASN A 69 10.61 -1.28 -10.80
N MET A 70 11.22 -2.41 -10.44
CA MET A 70 12.36 -2.48 -9.52
C MET A 70 13.60 -1.68 -9.98
N ASN A 71 13.69 -1.26 -11.25
CA ASN A 71 14.84 -0.48 -11.74
C ASN A 71 14.80 1.01 -11.34
N ARG A 72 13.73 1.45 -10.67
CA ARG A 72 13.53 2.83 -10.21
C ARG A 72 13.72 3.04 -8.71
N GLU A 73 13.93 1.96 -7.94
CA GLU A 73 14.32 2.10 -6.54
C GLU A 73 15.77 2.65 -6.51
N ILE A 74 15.90 3.96 -6.24
CA ILE A 74 17.18 4.67 -6.08
C ILE A 74 17.71 4.43 -4.67
#